data_AF-S0DTK6-F1
#
_entry.id   AF-S0DTK6-F1
#
_cell.length_a   1.000
_cell.length_b   1.000
_cell.length_c   1.000
_cell.angle_alpha   90.00
_cell.angle_beta   90.00
_cell.angle_gamma   90.00
#
_symmetry.space_group_name_H-M   'P 1'
#
loop_
_entity.id
_entity.type
_entity.pdbx_description
1 polymer ?
#
loop_
_entity_poly.entity_id
_entity_poly.type
_entity_poly.pdbx_seq_one_letter_code
_entity_poly.pdbx_strand_id
1 'polypeptide(L)'
;MQQRTKSKRSLSPTTRVSPRKRLNYDADTPKMSSPTSYDEDVQLSFLTIDEEDEEEVTCSNTMEELMKLEKKRYAGASTWAPAEERLFEILYMRQDLPMLPTTWDVDLRGVPISDIVFQTSEEFPPIIYAHSNDFRATTALLRLMDLTAKTRTTIQSGLRMKVPQLIKRELDKYLSWAAQDGDYLHLRIVPNILTEIVDTKMPEDEITEHIQNRMRALAKVQREFLREDRNPQFWDVIKPSVFASPKIKLEPDDGLASFGGWLTPAESRLGSHPRVGNVLPTTGTHGITVKIEPGLKSPGIAARVLPKTKMLSRESCHSQSPSPSLPEEPQTPPRHTYRRHPPVVYGLFIINTWVLVLTVDSSKGSDAHVSFQVQVDFKDEHQGIWNALTIAIAVCLARDELRTRASDFEELPCVEDSDPDA
;
A
#
# COMPACT_ATOMS: atom_id res chain seq x y z
N MET A 1 16.49 -28.12 64.41
CA MET A 1 15.72 -29.28 64.88
C MET A 1 14.94 -29.80 63.67
N GLN A 2 15.40 -30.85 62.99
CA GLN A 2 14.95 -32.26 63.17
C GLN A 2 13.42 -32.38 62.96
N GLN A 3 12.82 -33.13 62.03
CA GLN A 3 13.16 -34.37 61.32
C GLN A 3 12.22 -34.54 60.10
N ARG A 4 12.66 -35.21 59.03
CA ARG A 4 11.97 -36.41 58.51
C ARG A 4 12.84 -37.14 57.48
N THR A 5 13.37 -38.27 57.92
CA THR A 5 14.11 -39.25 57.13
C THR A 5 13.21 -40.37 56.62
N LYS A 6 13.63 -40.90 55.48
CA LYS A 6 13.09 -41.99 54.64
C LYS A 6 12.91 -43.35 55.35
N SER A 7 12.03 -44.17 54.74
CA SER A 7 12.32 -45.54 54.23
C SER A 7 11.43 -46.67 54.78
N LYS A 8 10.66 -47.37 53.93
CA LYS A 8 10.95 -48.75 53.45
C LYS A 8 9.79 -49.39 52.65
N ARG A 9 10.18 -50.21 51.68
CA ARG A 9 9.44 -51.00 50.65
C ARG A 9 8.89 -52.35 51.14
N SER A 10 7.86 -52.88 50.46
CA SER A 10 7.78 -54.21 49.74
C SER A 10 6.30 -54.62 49.48
N LEU A 11 5.76 -54.69 48.25
CA LEU A 11 5.66 -55.83 47.27
C LEU A 11 4.97 -57.09 47.85
N SER A 12 3.95 -57.79 47.30
CA SER A 12 3.32 -58.05 45.95
C SER A 12 1.95 -58.81 46.21
N PRO A 13 1.16 -59.45 45.28
CA PRO A 13 1.41 -59.91 43.88
C PRO A 13 0.26 -59.81 42.79
N THR A 14 0.69 -59.86 41.52
CA THR A 14 0.19 -60.65 40.33
C THR A 14 -1.30 -60.64 39.92
N THR A 15 -1.66 -60.28 38.66
CA THR A 15 -1.92 -61.24 37.54
C THR A 15 -1.84 -60.59 36.13
N ARG A 16 -1.23 -61.34 35.18
CA ARG A 16 -1.00 -61.14 33.72
C ARG A 16 -2.31 -61.04 32.90
N VAL A 17 -2.37 -60.51 31.66
CA VAL A 17 -1.99 -61.15 30.36
C VAL A 17 -2.06 -60.11 29.20
N SER A 18 -1.14 -60.19 28.22
CA SER A 18 -1.12 -59.54 26.86
C SER A 18 -1.30 -60.62 25.75
N PRO A 19 -1.20 -60.44 24.40
CA PRO A 19 -0.93 -59.27 23.53
C PRO A 19 -1.63 -59.21 22.12
N ARG A 20 -1.36 -58.11 21.37
CA ARG A 20 -1.24 -57.94 19.88
C ARG A 20 -2.43 -58.21 18.91
N LYS A 21 -2.74 -57.20 18.08
CA LYS A 21 -2.60 -57.26 16.60
C LYS A 21 -2.56 -55.87 15.95
N ARG A 22 -1.57 -55.68 15.08
CA ARG A 22 -1.47 -54.59 14.09
C ARG A 22 -2.50 -54.83 12.98
N LEU A 23 -3.05 -53.74 12.44
CA LEU A 23 -3.55 -53.67 11.07
C LEU A 23 -3.27 -52.27 10.55
N ASN A 24 -2.49 -52.23 9.45
CA ASN A 24 -2.25 -51.07 8.61
C ASN A 24 -3.56 -50.65 7.94
N TYR A 25 -3.79 -49.35 7.84
CA TYR A 25 -4.50 -48.75 6.71
C TYR A 25 -3.74 -47.50 6.29
N ASP A 26 -3.34 -47.52 5.02
CA ASP A 26 -2.80 -46.40 4.27
C ASP A 26 -3.77 -45.22 4.29
N ALA A 27 -3.23 -44.03 4.50
CA ALA A 27 -3.90 -42.78 4.15
C ALA A 27 -2.82 -41.83 3.63
N ASP A 28 -2.96 -41.50 2.36
CA ASP A 28 -2.05 -40.72 1.54
C ASP A 28 -1.62 -39.43 2.21
N THR A 29 -0.31 -39.27 2.37
CA THR A 29 0.31 -38.00 2.69
C THR A 29 0.48 -37.23 1.38
N PRO A 30 -0.22 -36.10 1.13
CA PRO A 30 0.17 -35.26 0.02
C PRO A 30 1.50 -34.62 0.40
N LYS A 31 2.56 -35.02 -0.30
CA LYS A 31 3.80 -34.25 -0.36
C LYS A 31 3.42 -32.87 -0.86
N MET A 32 3.55 -31.87 0.01
CA MET A 32 3.34 -30.47 -0.34
C MET A 32 4.53 -30.06 -1.20
N SER A 33 4.37 -30.26 -2.52
CA SER A 33 5.28 -29.78 -3.55
C SER A 33 5.37 -28.26 -3.42
N SER A 34 6.60 -27.76 -3.28
CA SER A 34 6.96 -26.36 -3.45
C SER A 34 6.41 -25.81 -4.77
N PRO A 35 5.69 -24.67 -4.80
CA PRO A 35 5.40 -23.98 -6.04
C PRO A 35 6.61 -23.13 -6.42
N THR A 36 7.48 -23.71 -7.24
CA THR A 36 8.38 -22.95 -8.11
C THR A 36 7.61 -22.48 -9.34
N SER A 37 7.89 -21.25 -9.79
CA SER A 37 7.37 -20.58 -10.99
C SER A 37 6.08 -19.77 -10.78
N TYR A 38 6.25 -18.50 -10.40
CA TYR A 38 5.24 -17.48 -10.63
C TYR A 38 5.18 -17.21 -12.14
N ASP A 39 4.00 -17.35 -12.72
CA ASP A 39 3.71 -17.04 -14.11
C ASP A 39 3.57 -15.51 -14.22
N GLU A 40 4.43 -14.87 -15.01
CA GLU A 40 4.47 -13.40 -15.18
C GLU A 40 3.36 -12.87 -16.11
N ASP A 41 2.42 -13.72 -16.54
CA ASP A 41 1.40 -13.40 -17.56
C ASP A 41 -0.06 -13.46 -17.07
N VAL A 42 -0.33 -13.18 -15.79
CA VAL A 42 -1.72 -12.94 -15.34
C VAL A 42 -2.12 -11.49 -15.64
N GLN A 43 -2.38 -11.21 -16.92
CA GLN A 43 -3.32 -10.14 -17.27
C GLN A 43 -4.63 -10.43 -16.53
N LEU A 44 -5.24 -9.41 -15.91
CA LEU A 44 -6.57 -9.52 -15.31
C LEU A 44 -7.59 -9.83 -16.42
N SER A 45 -7.72 -11.11 -16.78
CA SER A 45 -8.76 -11.64 -17.65
C SER A 45 -10.07 -11.61 -16.87
N PHE A 46 -10.64 -10.41 -16.79
CA PHE A 46 -11.88 -10.12 -16.11
C PHE A 46 -13.04 -10.77 -16.89
N LEU A 47 -13.62 -11.83 -16.29
CA LEU A 47 -14.90 -12.45 -16.63
C LEU A 47 -15.04 -13.10 -18.03
N THR A 48 -14.49 -14.30 -18.22
CA THR A 48 -15.17 -15.30 -19.07
C THR A 48 -16.10 -16.10 -18.16
N ILE A 49 -17.24 -15.51 -17.83
CA ILE A 49 -18.39 -16.25 -17.29
C ILE A 49 -19.05 -16.95 -18.49
N ASP A 50 -19.43 -18.21 -18.29
CA ASP A 50 -20.12 -19.03 -19.27
C ASP A 50 -21.33 -18.31 -19.91
N GLU A 51 -21.58 -18.62 -21.18
CA GLU A 51 -22.47 -17.93 -22.13
C GLU A 51 -23.98 -17.86 -21.75
N GLU A 52 -24.38 -17.27 -20.61
CA GLU A 52 -25.80 -17.21 -20.24
C GLU A 52 -26.44 -15.82 -20.05
N ASP A 53 -25.74 -14.68 -20.12
CA ASP A 53 -26.39 -13.36 -20.03
C ASP A 53 -25.81 -12.28 -20.99
N GLU A 54 -26.45 -12.05 -22.15
CA GLU A 54 -26.03 -11.07 -23.17
C GLU A 54 -25.98 -9.60 -22.65
N GLU A 55 -26.77 -9.27 -21.63
CA GLU A 55 -26.82 -7.92 -21.04
C GLU A 55 -25.61 -7.62 -20.12
N GLU A 56 -25.07 -8.63 -19.44
CA GLU A 56 -23.92 -8.50 -18.52
C GLU A 56 -22.60 -8.40 -19.28
N VAL A 57 -22.45 -9.18 -20.37
CA VAL A 57 -21.31 -9.13 -21.29
C VAL A 57 -21.16 -7.74 -21.92
N THR A 58 -22.26 -7.09 -22.25
CA THR A 58 -22.24 -5.74 -22.85
C THR A 58 -21.76 -4.69 -21.84
N CYS A 59 -22.14 -4.80 -20.57
CA CYS A 59 -21.69 -3.91 -19.49
C CYS A 59 -20.19 -4.09 -19.18
N SER A 60 -19.71 -5.34 -19.10
CA SER A 60 -18.30 -5.66 -18.82
C SER A 60 -17.36 -5.07 -19.88
N ASN A 61 -17.68 -5.26 -21.16
CA ASN A 61 -16.92 -4.70 -22.28
C ASN A 61 -16.84 -3.16 -22.23
N THR A 62 -17.92 -2.49 -21.78
CA THR A 62 -17.89 -1.02 -21.63
C THR A 62 -16.95 -0.55 -20.54
N MET A 63 -16.83 -1.29 -19.43
CA MET A 63 -15.96 -0.88 -18.32
C MET A 63 -14.48 -1.03 -18.67
N GLU A 64 -14.11 -2.12 -19.36
CA GLU A 64 -12.75 -2.35 -19.84
C GLU A 64 -12.33 -1.28 -20.87
N GLU A 65 -13.21 -0.92 -21.80
CA GLU A 65 -12.97 0.16 -22.75
C GLU A 65 -12.78 1.52 -22.06
N LEU A 66 -13.60 1.83 -21.06
CA LEU A 66 -13.48 3.05 -20.27
C LEU A 66 -12.15 3.09 -19.49
N MET A 67 -11.74 1.97 -18.91
CA MET A 67 -10.45 1.83 -18.22
C MET A 67 -9.28 2.08 -19.18
N LYS A 68 -9.30 1.46 -20.37
CA LYS A 68 -8.30 1.69 -21.42
C LYS A 68 -8.26 3.15 -21.88
N LEU A 69 -9.41 3.82 -21.95
CA LEU A 69 -9.50 5.23 -22.30
C LEU A 69 -8.94 6.13 -21.18
N GLU A 70 -9.21 5.79 -19.92
CA GLU A 70 -8.67 6.52 -18.76
C GLU A 70 -7.15 6.36 -18.68
N LYS A 71 -6.61 5.15 -18.88
CA LYS A 71 -5.17 4.88 -18.93
C LYS A 71 -4.44 5.79 -19.93
N LYS A 72 -5.06 6.08 -21.09
CA LYS A 72 -4.47 6.97 -22.11
C LYS A 72 -4.28 8.42 -21.65
N ARG A 73 -4.93 8.84 -20.56
CA ARG A 73 -4.76 10.19 -20.00
C ARG A 73 -3.45 10.35 -19.23
N TYR A 74 -2.87 9.24 -18.79
CA TYR A 74 -1.65 9.22 -18.01
C TYR A 74 -0.42 9.29 -18.92
N ALA A 75 0.45 10.26 -18.67
CA ALA A 75 1.73 10.35 -19.35
C ALA A 75 2.57 9.10 -19.05
N GLY A 76 3.24 8.56 -20.06
CA GLY A 76 4.10 7.38 -19.91
C GLY A 76 3.37 6.04 -19.74
N ALA A 77 2.03 6.01 -19.69
CA ALA A 77 1.25 4.81 -19.42
C ALA A 77 1.37 3.71 -20.48
N SER A 78 1.77 4.05 -21.71
CA SER A 78 2.07 3.06 -22.76
C SER A 78 3.33 2.26 -22.49
N THR A 79 4.12 2.65 -21.49
CA THR A 79 5.39 2.00 -21.13
C THR A 79 5.37 1.42 -19.73
N TRP A 80 4.23 1.42 -19.04
CA TRP A 80 4.12 0.92 -17.68
C TRP A 80 4.56 -0.54 -17.57
N ALA A 81 5.26 -0.86 -16.47
CA ALA A 81 5.56 -2.25 -16.16
C ALA A 81 4.28 -2.99 -15.76
N PRO A 82 4.19 -4.32 -15.90
CA PRO A 82 2.99 -5.09 -15.57
C PRO A 82 2.44 -4.81 -14.15
N ALA A 83 3.32 -4.62 -13.16
CA ALA A 83 2.89 -4.29 -11.80
C ALA A 83 2.38 -2.84 -11.64
N GLU A 84 2.82 -1.89 -12.47
CA GLU A 84 2.23 -0.55 -12.54
C GLU A 84 0.84 -0.60 -13.16
N GLU A 85 0.68 -1.37 -14.25
CA GLU A 85 -0.61 -1.57 -14.91
C GLU A 85 -1.62 -2.25 -13.99
N ARG A 86 -1.20 -3.33 -13.31
CA ARG A 86 -2.02 -4.03 -12.33
C ARG A 86 -2.49 -3.12 -11.20
N LEU A 87 -1.61 -2.25 -10.67
CA LEU A 87 -2.02 -1.27 -9.66
C LEU A 87 -3.08 -0.33 -10.20
N PHE A 88 -2.89 0.21 -11.42
CA PHE A 88 -3.87 1.08 -12.05
C PHE A 88 -5.23 0.39 -12.22
N GLU A 89 -5.24 -0.85 -12.73
CA GLU A 89 -6.46 -1.64 -12.97
C GLU A 89 -7.22 -1.89 -11.66
N ILE A 90 -6.51 -2.33 -10.61
CA ILE A 90 -7.10 -2.52 -9.29
C ILE A 90 -7.65 -1.21 -8.75
N LEU A 91 -6.89 -0.11 -8.85
CA LEU A 91 -7.36 1.19 -8.38
C LEU A 91 -8.59 1.65 -9.15
N TYR A 92 -8.60 1.52 -10.48
CA TYR A 92 -9.73 1.91 -11.32
C TYR A 92 -11.00 1.13 -10.92
N MET A 93 -10.87 -0.19 -10.74
CA MET A 93 -11.98 -1.10 -10.44
C MET A 93 -12.28 -1.27 -8.95
N ARG A 94 -11.56 -0.59 -8.03
CA ARG A 94 -11.62 -0.86 -6.58
C ARG A 94 -13.00 -0.80 -5.93
N GLN A 95 -13.99 -0.19 -6.58
CA GLN A 95 -15.36 -0.16 -6.07
C GLN A 95 -16.15 -1.43 -6.35
N ASP A 96 -15.72 -2.19 -7.35
CA ASP A 96 -16.40 -3.34 -7.92
C ASP A 96 -15.58 -4.63 -7.71
N LEU A 97 -14.43 -4.55 -7.03
CA LEU A 97 -13.55 -5.69 -6.76
C LEU A 97 -13.78 -6.27 -5.36
N PRO A 98 -13.78 -7.61 -5.21
CA PRO A 98 -13.57 -8.25 -3.93
C PRO A 98 -12.11 -8.08 -3.50
N MET A 99 -11.85 -7.26 -2.47
CA MET A 99 -10.50 -6.88 -2.06
C MET A 99 -10.11 -7.38 -0.67
N LEU A 100 -11.09 -7.68 0.19
CA LEU A 100 -10.89 -8.07 1.58
C LEU A 100 -11.37 -9.52 1.80
N PRO A 101 -10.71 -10.29 2.68
CA PRO A 101 -11.17 -11.63 3.02
C PRO A 101 -12.62 -11.62 3.56
N THR A 102 -13.41 -12.61 3.16
CA THR A 102 -14.78 -12.84 3.66
C THR A 102 -14.85 -12.84 5.19
N THR A 103 -13.81 -13.35 5.86
CA THR A 103 -13.73 -13.43 7.32
C THR A 103 -13.63 -12.06 8.01
N TRP A 104 -13.15 -11.04 7.32
CA TRP A 104 -12.96 -9.70 7.87
C TRP A 104 -14.26 -8.89 7.97
N ASP A 105 -15.34 -9.34 7.32
CA ASP A 105 -16.66 -8.71 7.44
C ASP A 105 -17.10 -8.59 8.91
N VAL A 106 -16.84 -9.63 9.70
CA VAL A 106 -17.15 -9.70 11.14
C VAL A 106 -16.39 -8.63 11.96
N ASP A 107 -15.12 -8.40 11.64
CA ASP A 107 -14.24 -7.46 12.32
C ASP A 107 -14.49 -6.01 11.88
N LEU A 108 -14.97 -5.82 10.66
CA LEU A 108 -15.28 -4.51 10.07
C LEU A 108 -16.77 -4.16 10.13
N ARG A 109 -17.56 -4.90 10.92
CA ARG A 109 -18.98 -4.59 11.15
C ARG A 109 -19.16 -3.17 11.67
N GLY A 110 -20.02 -2.41 10.98
CA GLY A 110 -20.30 -1.01 11.31
C GLY A 110 -19.47 -0.01 10.50
N VAL A 111 -18.48 -0.47 9.72
CA VAL A 111 -17.86 0.35 8.69
C VAL A 111 -18.75 0.31 7.43
N PRO A 112 -19.15 1.47 6.86
CA PRO A 112 -20.02 1.50 5.68
C PRO A 112 -19.26 1.13 4.39
N ILE A 113 -18.92 -0.15 4.24
CA ILE A 113 -18.28 -0.75 3.06
C ILE A 113 -19.33 -1.60 2.33
N SER A 114 -19.27 -1.64 0.99
CA SER A 114 -20.12 -2.53 0.20
C SER A 114 -19.73 -4.00 0.38
N ASP A 115 -20.72 -4.90 0.44
CA ASP A 115 -20.52 -6.34 0.59
C ASP A 115 -19.64 -6.94 -0.51
N ILE A 116 -19.67 -6.36 -1.73
CA ILE A 116 -18.84 -6.81 -2.86
C ILE A 116 -17.35 -6.87 -2.50
N VAL A 117 -16.89 -5.98 -1.62
CA VAL A 117 -15.48 -5.90 -1.20
C VAL A 117 -15.05 -7.15 -0.44
N PHE A 118 -15.98 -7.88 0.17
CA PHE A 118 -15.72 -9.11 0.93
C PHE A 118 -15.98 -10.39 0.13
N GLN A 119 -16.48 -10.32 -1.10
CA GLN A 119 -16.88 -11.48 -1.91
C GLN A 119 -15.70 -12.18 -2.61
N THR A 120 -14.61 -12.42 -1.88
CA THR A 120 -13.41 -13.08 -2.42
C THR A 120 -13.64 -14.58 -2.59
N SER A 121 -13.05 -15.15 -3.65
CA SER A 121 -13.09 -16.57 -3.96
C SER A 121 -11.69 -17.09 -4.34
N GLU A 122 -11.56 -18.37 -4.69
CA GLU A 122 -10.30 -18.91 -5.23
C GLU A 122 -9.91 -18.27 -6.56
N GLU A 123 -10.90 -17.93 -7.39
CA GLU A 123 -10.73 -17.24 -8.67
C GLU A 123 -10.40 -15.75 -8.47
N PHE A 124 -10.98 -15.13 -7.44
CA PHE A 124 -10.78 -13.73 -7.09
C PHE A 124 -10.25 -13.60 -5.65
N PRO A 125 -8.94 -13.85 -5.44
CA PRO A 125 -8.35 -13.79 -4.11
C PRO A 125 -8.32 -12.36 -3.58
N PRO A 126 -8.31 -12.17 -2.24
CA PRO A 126 -8.21 -10.85 -1.63
C PRO A 126 -6.92 -10.14 -2.04
N ILE A 127 -7.01 -8.83 -2.24
CA ILE A 127 -5.85 -7.96 -2.52
C ILE A 127 -5.23 -7.46 -1.21
N ILE A 128 -6.07 -7.13 -0.22
CA ILE A 128 -5.67 -6.68 1.11
C ILE A 128 -6.01 -7.80 2.09
N TYR A 129 -4.99 -8.51 2.57
CA TYR A 129 -5.14 -9.66 3.48
C TYR A 129 -3.94 -9.74 4.42
N ALA A 130 -4.01 -10.60 5.44
CA ALA A 130 -2.90 -10.91 6.34
C ALA A 130 -2.24 -12.25 5.95
N HIS A 131 -0.91 -12.32 6.01
CA HIS A 131 -0.19 -13.60 5.96
C HIS A 131 -0.13 -14.28 7.33
N SER A 132 -0.29 -13.50 8.41
CA SER A 132 -0.08 -13.96 9.78
C SER A 132 -1.34 -13.86 10.64
N ASN A 133 -1.70 -12.67 11.09
CA ASN A 133 -2.73 -12.44 12.10
C ASN A 133 -3.76 -11.43 11.59
N ASP A 134 -4.96 -11.92 11.31
CA ASP A 134 -6.10 -11.13 10.83
C ASP A 134 -6.44 -9.97 11.76
N PHE A 135 -6.49 -10.19 13.07
CA PHE A 135 -6.81 -9.14 14.04
C PHE A 135 -5.84 -7.96 13.98
N ARG A 136 -4.54 -8.23 13.81
CA ARG A 136 -3.54 -7.16 13.64
C ARG A 136 -3.76 -6.40 12.34
N ALA A 137 -4.12 -7.10 11.28
CA ALA A 137 -4.36 -6.52 9.97
C ALA A 137 -5.63 -5.65 9.94
N THR A 138 -6.74 -6.14 10.46
CA THR A 138 -8.00 -5.39 10.56
C THR A 138 -7.83 -4.17 11.47
N THR A 139 -7.10 -4.30 12.59
CA THR A 139 -6.76 -3.16 13.45
C THR A 139 -5.90 -2.12 12.73
N ALA A 140 -4.89 -2.54 11.97
CA ALA A 140 -4.04 -1.63 11.20
C ALA A 140 -4.84 -0.91 10.10
N LEU A 141 -5.76 -1.62 9.44
CA LEU A 141 -6.65 -1.06 8.42
C LEU A 141 -7.66 -0.05 9.01
N LEU A 142 -8.30 -0.38 10.14
CA LEU A 142 -9.20 0.54 10.84
C LEU A 142 -8.50 1.85 11.23
N ARG A 143 -7.23 1.78 11.68
CA ARG A 143 -6.42 2.97 11.98
C ARG A 143 -6.20 3.85 10.75
N LEU A 144 -6.05 3.26 9.55
CA LEU A 144 -6.01 4.01 8.29
C LEU A 144 -7.37 4.62 7.93
N MET A 145 -8.48 3.90 8.13
CA MET A 145 -9.83 4.42 7.89
C MET A 145 -10.13 5.65 8.78
N ASP A 146 -9.71 5.59 10.04
CA ASP A 146 -9.85 6.69 11.00
C ASP A 146 -8.93 7.89 10.71
N LEU A 147 -7.92 7.73 9.85
CA LEU A 147 -6.94 8.79 9.56
C LEU A 147 -7.60 10.06 9.01
N THR A 148 -8.65 9.92 8.19
CA THR A 148 -9.42 11.07 7.69
C THR A 148 -10.08 11.83 8.84
N ALA A 149 -10.73 11.12 9.78
CA ALA A 149 -11.36 11.75 10.93
C ALA A 149 -10.32 12.46 11.83
N LYS A 150 -9.20 11.77 12.15
CA LYS A 150 -8.09 12.35 12.92
C LYS A 150 -7.50 13.60 12.25
N THR A 151 -7.33 13.55 10.93
CA THR A 151 -6.83 14.67 10.12
C THR A 151 -7.76 15.88 10.22
N ARG A 152 -9.06 15.66 10.02
CA ARG A 152 -10.07 16.73 10.10
C ARG A 152 -10.16 17.34 11.49
N THR A 153 -10.19 16.53 12.54
CA THR A 153 -10.19 17.01 13.93
C THR A 153 -8.94 17.85 14.23
N THR A 154 -7.78 17.44 13.72
CA THR A 154 -6.52 18.19 13.87
C THR A 154 -6.59 19.55 13.16
N ILE A 155 -7.19 19.61 11.98
CA ILE A 155 -7.41 20.87 11.25
C ILE A 155 -8.38 21.78 12.01
N GLN A 156 -9.52 21.24 12.46
CA GLN A 156 -10.55 21.99 13.20
C GLN A 156 -10.02 22.53 14.52
N SER A 157 -9.08 21.82 15.15
CA SER A 157 -8.38 22.25 16.38
C SER A 157 -7.30 23.31 16.12
N GLY A 158 -7.17 23.83 14.90
CA GLY A 158 -6.17 24.84 14.54
C GLY A 158 -4.74 24.31 14.36
N LEU A 159 -4.53 22.99 14.41
CA LEU A 159 -3.21 22.35 14.34
C LEU A 159 -2.86 21.88 12.93
N ARG A 160 -3.30 22.59 11.89
CA ARG A 160 -3.13 22.19 10.47
C ARG A 160 -1.68 21.88 10.09
N MET A 161 -0.70 22.58 10.66
CA MET A 161 0.73 22.34 10.40
C MET A 161 1.23 20.97 10.89
N LYS A 162 0.53 20.32 11.81
CA LYS A 162 0.87 18.98 12.32
C LYS A 162 0.31 17.85 11.44
N VAL A 163 -0.61 18.15 10.52
CA VAL A 163 -1.32 17.15 9.72
C VAL A 163 -0.38 16.30 8.85
N PRO A 164 0.61 16.86 8.11
CA PRO A 164 1.51 16.02 7.31
C PRO A 164 2.27 15.00 8.16
N GLN A 165 2.69 15.40 9.37
CA GLN A 165 3.38 14.53 10.32
C GLN A 165 2.46 13.45 10.91
N LEU A 166 1.19 13.79 11.16
CA LEU A 166 0.17 12.83 11.58
C LEU A 166 -0.07 11.77 10.49
N ILE A 167 -0.28 12.19 9.24
CA ILE A 167 -0.46 11.29 8.10
C ILE A 167 0.76 10.39 7.96
N LYS A 168 1.97 10.97 7.93
CA LYS A 168 3.21 10.19 7.80
C LYS A 168 3.33 9.13 8.90
N ARG A 169 3.06 9.50 10.16
CA ARG A 169 3.12 8.57 11.29
C ARG A 169 2.16 7.39 11.12
N GLU A 170 0.93 7.63 10.71
CA GLU A 170 -0.06 6.55 10.55
C GLU A 170 0.25 5.67 9.32
N LEU A 171 0.78 6.25 8.23
CA LEU A 171 1.29 5.49 7.09
C LEU A 171 2.51 4.63 7.47
N ASP A 172 3.47 5.19 8.20
CA ASP A 172 4.65 4.47 8.67
C ASP A 172 4.26 3.30 9.61
N LYS A 173 3.23 3.48 10.46
CA LYS A 173 2.67 2.39 11.29
C LYS A 173 2.07 1.28 10.43
N TYR A 174 1.38 1.62 9.35
CA TYR A 174 0.80 0.63 8.44
C TYR A 174 1.88 -0.12 7.66
N LEU A 175 2.91 0.59 7.17
CA LEU A 175 4.10 -0.03 6.57
C LEU A 175 4.83 -0.95 7.56
N SER A 176 4.95 -0.55 8.82
CA SER A 176 5.54 -1.39 9.87
C SER A 176 4.72 -2.64 10.14
N TRP A 177 3.38 -2.57 10.11
CA TRP A 177 2.53 -3.76 10.18
C TRP A 177 2.78 -4.65 8.97
N ALA A 178 2.79 -4.09 7.76
CA ALA A 178 3.04 -4.85 6.54
C ALA A 178 4.40 -5.56 6.56
N ALA A 179 5.43 -4.93 7.12
CA ALA A 179 6.75 -5.53 7.29
C ALA A 179 6.79 -6.69 8.29
N GLN A 180 6.02 -6.59 9.38
CA GLN A 180 5.85 -7.69 10.34
C GLN A 180 5.05 -8.84 9.71
N ASP A 181 3.97 -8.52 9.00
CA ASP A 181 3.11 -9.52 8.37
C ASP A 181 3.80 -10.24 7.21
N GLY A 182 4.61 -9.51 6.42
CA GLY A 182 5.45 -10.08 5.37
C GLY A 182 6.66 -10.87 5.86
N ASP A 183 6.93 -10.86 7.18
CA ASP A 183 8.06 -11.52 7.85
C ASP A 183 9.44 -11.10 7.32
N TYR A 184 9.62 -9.80 7.07
CA TYR A 184 10.91 -9.25 6.61
C TYR A 184 11.45 -8.12 7.50
N LEU A 185 10.82 -7.87 8.66
CA LEU A 185 11.28 -6.85 9.60
C LEU A 185 12.68 -7.12 10.16
N HIS A 186 13.06 -8.39 10.29
CA HIS A 186 14.35 -8.84 10.81
C HIS A 186 15.46 -8.86 9.73
N LEU A 187 15.11 -8.52 8.49
CA LEU A 187 16.02 -8.56 7.34
C LEU A 187 16.50 -7.15 6.97
N ARG A 188 17.74 -7.09 6.48
CA ARG A 188 18.34 -5.91 5.87
C ARG A 188 17.80 -5.76 4.47
N ILE A 189 16.60 -5.22 4.36
CA ILE A 189 15.90 -5.06 3.08
C ILE A 189 16.31 -3.79 2.34
N VAL A 190 16.16 -3.83 1.01
CA VAL A 190 16.01 -2.63 0.19
C VAL A 190 14.50 -2.44 -0.01
N PRO A 191 13.88 -1.39 0.57
CA PRO A 191 12.43 -1.21 0.47
C PRO A 191 12.02 -0.91 -0.98
N ASN A 192 10.89 -1.45 -1.41
CA ASN A 192 10.27 -1.12 -2.70
C ASN A 192 9.16 -0.06 -2.56
N ILE A 193 8.92 0.45 -1.34
CA ILE A 193 7.98 1.52 -1.07
C ILE A 193 8.59 2.55 -0.13
N LEU A 194 8.36 3.84 -0.39
CA LEU A 194 8.76 4.94 0.50
C LEU A 194 7.57 5.82 0.89
N THR A 195 7.71 6.52 2.01
CA THR A 195 6.75 7.54 2.45
C THR A 195 7.49 8.80 2.88
N GLU A 196 7.11 9.94 2.32
CA GLU A 196 7.83 11.20 2.53
C GLU A 196 6.89 12.41 2.59
N ILE A 197 7.21 13.37 3.46
CA ILE A 197 6.53 14.67 3.50
C ILE A 197 7.29 15.63 2.58
N VAL A 198 6.58 16.24 1.67
CA VAL A 198 7.13 17.25 0.74
C VAL A 198 6.96 18.64 1.34
N ASP A 199 8.00 19.46 1.26
CA ASP A 199 7.93 20.86 1.68
C ASP A 199 7.14 21.68 0.65
N THR A 200 5.98 22.18 1.07
CA THR A 200 5.08 22.97 0.22
C THR A 200 5.50 24.43 0.07
N LYS A 201 6.59 24.85 0.72
CA LYS A 201 7.19 26.17 0.55
C LYS A 201 8.05 26.28 -0.72
N MET A 202 8.48 25.14 -1.26
CA MET A 202 9.22 25.07 -2.53
C MET A 202 8.28 25.37 -3.70
N PRO A 203 8.80 25.91 -4.82
CA PRO A 203 8.03 26.07 -6.04
C PRO A 203 7.68 24.70 -6.65
N GLU A 204 6.65 24.66 -7.52
CA GLU A 204 6.05 23.42 -8.03
C GLU A 204 7.01 22.56 -8.87
N ASP A 205 7.88 23.21 -9.64
CA ASP A 205 8.94 22.58 -10.42
C ASP A 205 9.98 21.90 -9.51
N GLU A 206 10.44 22.59 -8.46
CA GLU A 206 11.34 22.00 -7.45
C GLU A 206 10.68 20.84 -6.70
N ILE A 207 9.38 20.93 -6.38
CA ILE A 207 8.62 19.83 -5.77
C ILE A 207 8.60 18.62 -6.70
N THR A 208 8.31 18.83 -7.98
CA THR A 208 8.23 17.76 -8.97
C THR A 208 9.60 17.12 -9.15
N GLU A 209 10.66 17.92 -9.27
CA GLU A 209 12.04 17.44 -9.37
C GLU A 209 12.44 16.64 -8.13
N HIS A 210 12.13 17.14 -6.92
CA HIS A 210 12.42 16.46 -5.66
C HIS A 210 11.76 15.07 -5.59
N ILE A 211 10.46 15.01 -5.88
CA ILE A 211 9.70 13.75 -5.92
C ILE A 211 10.31 12.78 -6.93
N GLN A 212 10.60 13.25 -8.15
CA GLN A 212 11.16 12.42 -9.20
C GLN A 212 12.55 11.89 -8.82
N ASN A 213 13.41 12.75 -8.27
CA ASN A 213 14.74 12.38 -7.82
C ASN A 213 14.69 11.35 -6.70
N ARG A 214 13.77 11.47 -5.75
CA ARG A 214 13.58 10.48 -4.68
C ARG A 214 13.11 9.13 -5.21
N MET A 215 12.14 9.11 -6.12
CA MET A 215 11.68 7.87 -6.75
C MET A 215 12.78 7.20 -7.58
N ARG A 216 13.49 7.95 -8.43
CA ARG A 216 14.61 7.43 -9.23
C ARG A 216 15.78 6.95 -8.37
N ALA A 217 16.05 7.62 -7.25
CA ALA A 217 17.09 7.20 -6.32
C ALA A 217 16.77 5.83 -5.71
N LEU A 218 15.52 5.61 -5.27
CA LEU A 218 15.11 4.31 -4.73
C LEU A 218 15.11 3.22 -5.81
N ALA A 219 14.61 3.53 -7.01
CA ALA A 219 14.65 2.63 -8.16
C ALA A 219 16.08 2.24 -8.55
N LYS A 220 17.02 3.19 -8.52
CA LYS A 220 18.45 2.92 -8.73
C LYS A 220 18.98 1.96 -7.66
N VAL A 221 18.65 2.17 -6.39
CA VAL A 221 19.13 1.30 -5.31
C VAL A 221 18.58 -0.12 -5.44
N GLN A 222 17.30 -0.28 -5.79
CA GLN A 222 16.69 -1.58 -6.08
C GLN A 222 17.42 -2.30 -7.23
N ARG A 223 17.68 -1.58 -8.31
CA ARG A 223 18.39 -2.12 -9.47
C ARG A 223 19.82 -2.55 -9.13
N GLU A 224 20.57 -1.70 -8.44
CA GLU A 224 21.95 -2.02 -8.03
C GLU A 224 22.00 -3.21 -7.05
N PHE A 225 20.99 -3.36 -6.19
CA PHE A 225 20.90 -4.50 -5.27
C PHE A 225 20.74 -5.84 -6.00
N LEU A 226 19.99 -5.83 -7.11
CA LEU A 226 19.64 -7.04 -7.86
C LEU A 226 20.61 -7.37 -9.00
N ARG A 227 21.64 -6.54 -9.23
CA ARG A 227 22.69 -6.82 -10.22
C ARG A 227 23.44 -8.11 -9.89
N GLU A 228 23.79 -8.88 -10.92
CA GLU A 228 24.66 -10.04 -10.76
C GLU A 228 26.04 -9.63 -10.24
N ASP A 229 26.58 -8.56 -10.81
CA ASP A 229 27.87 -7.93 -10.47
C ASP A 229 27.78 -6.94 -9.30
N ARG A 230 26.81 -7.13 -8.38
CA ARG A 230 26.62 -6.31 -7.18
C ARG A 230 27.94 -6.16 -6.41
N ASN A 231 28.27 -4.91 -6.07
CA ASN A 231 29.40 -4.61 -5.20
C ASN A 231 29.24 -5.35 -3.84
N PRO A 232 30.23 -6.14 -3.39
CA PRO A 232 30.19 -6.78 -2.06
C PRO A 232 29.98 -5.80 -0.90
N GLN A 233 30.42 -4.54 -1.06
CA GLN A 233 30.23 -3.45 -0.09
C GLN A 233 29.00 -2.58 -0.39
N PHE A 234 28.01 -3.08 -1.14
CA PHE A 234 26.76 -2.37 -1.48
C PHE A 234 26.17 -1.61 -0.30
N TRP A 235 26.14 -2.27 0.85
CA TRP A 235 25.58 -1.78 2.10
C TRP A 235 26.36 -0.66 2.77
N ASP A 236 27.66 -0.52 2.51
CA ASP A 236 28.52 0.52 3.07
C ASP A 236 28.48 1.79 2.22
N VAL A 237 28.23 1.63 0.92
CA VAL A 237 28.18 2.72 -0.07
C VAL A 237 26.85 3.47 0.00
N ILE A 238 25.77 2.82 0.44
CA ILE A 238 24.45 3.47 0.47
C ILE A 238 24.31 4.31 1.73
N LYS A 239 24.14 5.62 1.51
CA LYS A 239 23.88 6.58 2.58
C LYS A 239 22.56 6.22 3.28
N PRO A 240 22.52 6.22 4.63
CA PRO A 240 21.30 5.99 5.40
C PRO A 240 20.14 6.92 5.03
N SER A 241 20.43 8.12 4.50
CA SER A 241 19.42 9.08 4.05
C SER A 241 18.54 8.57 2.91
N VAL A 242 19.02 7.59 2.13
CA VAL A 242 18.25 6.95 1.05
C VAL A 242 17.11 6.10 1.62
N PHE A 243 17.35 5.47 2.78
CA PHE A 243 16.47 4.51 3.46
C PHE A 243 15.79 5.07 4.71
N ALA A 244 15.94 6.35 5.02
CA ALA A 244 15.47 6.92 6.28
C ALA A 244 13.93 6.93 6.37
N SER A 245 13.36 5.79 6.79
CA SER A 245 12.07 5.70 7.46
C SER A 245 12.32 5.70 8.97
N PRO A 246 11.47 6.38 9.76
CA PRO A 246 11.78 6.66 11.15
C PRO A 246 11.83 5.38 11.98
N LYS A 247 12.83 5.28 12.86
CA LYS A 247 12.79 4.36 14.00
C LYS A 247 11.55 4.73 14.83
N ILE A 248 10.44 4.02 14.63
CA ILE A 248 9.30 4.13 15.53
C ILE A 248 9.73 3.43 16.82
N LYS A 249 10.14 4.22 17.80
CA LYS A 249 10.14 3.76 19.19
C LYS A 249 8.68 3.40 19.49
N LEU A 250 8.37 2.12 19.68
CA LEU A 250 7.08 1.70 20.21
C LEU A 250 6.97 2.30 21.62
N GLU A 251 6.39 3.49 21.72
CA GLU A 251 5.89 3.98 23.00
C GLU A 251 4.69 3.09 23.38
N PRO A 252 4.52 2.76 24.68
CA PRO A 252 3.41 1.94 25.13
C PRO A 252 2.09 2.63 24.80
N ASP A 253 1.10 1.83 24.42
CA ASP A 253 -0.25 2.21 24.04
C ASP A 253 -0.87 3.19 25.07
N ASP A 254 -1.07 4.45 24.69
CA ASP A 254 -1.85 5.41 25.46
C ASP A 254 -3.33 5.03 25.36
N GLY A 255 -3.76 4.20 26.31
CA GLY A 255 -5.11 3.93 26.79
C GLY A 255 -6.28 4.34 25.89
N LEU A 256 -6.77 3.40 25.10
CA LEU A 256 -8.17 3.37 24.67
C LEU A 256 -9.05 3.00 25.88
N ALA A 257 -9.45 4.02 26.65
CA ALA A 257 -10.62 3.92 27.49
C ALA A 257 -11.86 3.79 26.58
N SER A 258 -12.43 2.58 26.59
CA SER A 258 -13.84 2.23 26.31
C SER A 258 -14.72 3.37 25.81
N PHE A 259 -14.99 3.40 24.50
CA PHE A 259 -16.18 4.08 23.96
C PHE A 259 -17.31 3.06 23.86
N GLY A 260 -17.97 2.83 25.00
CA GLY A 260 -19.28 2.21 25.03
C GLY A 260 -20.38 3.26 24.85
N GLY A 261 -21.21 3.08 23.82
CA GLY A 261 -22.63 3.43 23.84
C GLY A 261 -23.04 4.87 23.51
N TRP A 262 -23.55 5.07 22.28
CA TRP A 262 -24.65 5.99 21.95
C TRP A 262 -25.74 5.11 21.28
N LEU A 263 -27.06 5.23 21.46
CA LEU A 263 -28.00 6.36 21.58
C LEU A 263 -29.27 5.90 22.35
N THR A 264 -30.05 6.72 23.08
CA THR A 264 -31.13 7.65 22.64
C THR A 264 -31.94 8.11 23.91
N PRO A 265 -33.06 8.89 23.86
CA PRO A 265 -33.12 10.35 23.75
C PRO A 265 -34.04 11.03 24.81
N ALA A 266 -33.85 12.33 25.11
CA ALA A 266 -34.96 13.25 25.52
C ALA A 266 -34.51 14.72 25.71
N GLU A 267 -35.09 15.58 24.87
CA GLU A 267 -35.86 16.79 25.22
C GLU A 267 -35.21 18.03 25.85
N SER A 268 -35.15 19.07 25.01
CA SER A 268 -35.49 20.50 25.20
C SER A 268 -35.23 21.21 26.55
N ARG A 269 -34.56 22.38 26.47
CA ARG A 269 -35.15 23.71 26.78
C ARG A 269 -34.19 24.89 26.48
N LEU A 270 -34.59 25.67 25.49
CA LEU A 270 -34.80 27.14 25.45
C LEU A 270 -33.85 28.12 26.20
N GLY A 271 -33.33 29.09 25.43
CA GLY A 271 -32.96 30.47 25.83
C GLY A 271 -31.44 30.70 26.02
N SER A 272 -30.79 31.78 25.58
CA SER A 272 -31.18 33.05 24.94
C SER A 272 -29.92 33.72 24.36
N HIS A 273 -30.04 34.50 23.28
CA HIS A 273 -29.01 35.37 22.71
C HIS A 273 -28.59 36.52 23.67
N PRO A 274 -27.43 37.17 23.44
CA PRO A 274 -27.46 38.42 22.68
C PRO A 274 -26.40 38.56 21.56
N ARG A 275 -26.78 39.34 20.55
CA ARG A 275 -25.98 39.89 19.44
C ARG A 275 -24.97 40.95 19.91
N VAL A 276 -23.84 41.06 19.19
CA VAL A 276 -23.43 42.20 18.31
C VAL A 276 -21.90 42.23 18.21
N GLY A 277 -21.38 42.41 17.00
CA GLY A 277 -20.01 42.92 16.78
C GLY A 277 -19.32 42.40 15.53
N ASN A 278 -19.75 42.85 14.34
CA ASN A 278 -19.01 42.67 13.09
C ASN A 278 -17.66 43.40 13.17
N VAL A 279 -16.54 42.69 13.05
CA VAL A 279 -15.28 43.22 12.51
C VAL A 279 -14.58 42.12 11.73
N LEU A 280 -14.47 42.32 10.41
CA LEU A 280 -13.63 41.56 9.49
C LEU A 280 -12.15 41.91 9.72
N PRO A 281 -11.24 40.93 9.70
CA PRO A 281 -9.94 41.16 9.08
C PRO A 281 -9.76 40.24 7.88
N THR A 282 -9.63 40.89 6.74
CA THR A 282 -9.18 40.33 5.47
C THR A 282 -7.73 39.90 5.64
N THR A 283 -7.47 38.59 5.68
CA THR A 283 -6.14 38.04 5.40
C THR A 283 -6.31 36.93 4.37
N GLY A 284 -5.99 37.25 3.13
CA GLY A 284 -5.94 36.28 2.04
C GLY A 284 -4.84 35.26 2.31
N THR A 285 -5.23 34.07 2.76
CA THR A 285 -4.38 32.89 2.68
C THR A 285 -4.31 32.46 1.23
N HIS A 286 -3.16 32.70 0.58
CA HIS A 286 -2.79 32.07 -0.67
C HIS A 286 -2.67 30.56 -0.45
N GLY A 287 -3.75 29.83 -0.66
CA GLY A 287 -3.69 28.39 -0.87
C GLY A 287 -3.05 28.15 -2.23
N ILE A 288 -1.86 27.55 -2.25
CA ILE A 288 -1.30 27.01 -3.48
C ILE A 288 -2.20 25.83 -3.88
N THR A 289 -3.06 26.06 -4.87
CA THR A 289 -3.80 25.00 -5.57
C THR A 289 -2.84 24.44 -6.62
N VAL A 290 -2.08 23.41 -6.26
CA VAL A 290 -1.27 22.67 -7.24
C VAL A 290 -2.26 21.99 -8.20
N LYS A 291 -2.22 22.40 -9.46
CA LYS A 291 -3.18 21.95 -10.47
C LYS A 291 -2.64 20.66 -11.11
N ILE A 292 -2.67 19.58 -10.36
CA ILE A 292 -2.33 18.23 -10.84
C ILE A 292 -3.64 17.57 -11.28
N GLU A 293 -3.89 17.45 -12.59
CA GLU A 293 -4.78 16.43 -13.19
C GLU A 293 -4.28 16.15 -14.62
N PRO A 294 -4.22 14.87 -15.04
CA PRO A 294 -5.24 13.85 -14.79
C PRO A 294 -4.73 12.64 -14.00
N GLY A 295 -5.46 12.28 -12.96
CA GLY A 295 -5.51 10.88 -12.58
C GLY A 295 -6.67 10.61 -11.64
N LEU A 296 -6.87 9.33 -11.33
CA LEU A 296 -8.00 8.81 -10.60
C LEU A 296 -8.18 9.58 -9.29
N LYS A 297 -9.40 10.09 -9.08
CA LYS A 297 -9.84 10.59 -7.78
C LYS A 297 -10.41 9.43 -6.97
N SER A 298 -10.40 9.57 -5.65
CA SER A 298 -11.24 8.75 -4.78
C SER A 298 -12.71 8.88 -5.22
N PRO A 299 -13.48 7.79 -5.29
CA PRO A 299 -14.78 7.82 -5.92
C PRO A 299 -15.80 8.51 -5.00
N GLY A 300 -16.54 9.50 -5.51
CA GLY A 300 -17.57 10.19 -4.72
C GLY A 300 -18.75 9.28 -4.34
N ILE A 301 -19.39 9.52 -3.18
CA ILE A 301 -20.58 8.78 -2.71
C ILE A 301 -21.80 8.93 -3.65
N ALA A 302 -21.74 9.79 -4.67
CA ALA A 302 -22.73 9.83 -5.74
C ALA A 302 -22.06 10.20 -7.08
N ALA A 303 -21.77 9.20 -7.93
CA ALA A 303 -21.41 9.46 -9.32
C ALA A 303 -21.65 8.25 -10.24
N ARG A 304 -22.93 7.94 -10.52
CA ARG A 304 -23.31 7.47 -11.87
C ARG A 304 -23.73 8.70 -12.67
N VAL A 305 -22.77 9.41 -13.25
CA VAL A 305 -23.05 10.41 -14.30
C VAL A 305 -21.96 10.32 -15.36
N LEU A 306 -22.33 9.77 -16.51
CA LEU A 306 -21.54 9.72 -17.73
C LEU A 306 -21.24 11.15 -18.23
N PRO A 307 -19.97 11.54 -18.45
CA PRO A 307 -19.68 12.83 -19.06
C PRO A 307 -20.00 12.81 -20.56
N LYS A 308 -20.84 13.75 -21.02
CA LYS A 308 -21.04 14.05 -22.44
C LYS A 308 -19.79 14.74 -23.01
N THR A 309 -19.13 14.08 -23.96
CA THR A 309 -18.03 14.67 -24.73
C THR A 309 -18.56 15.66 -25.77
N LYS A 310 -18.12 16.93 -25.69
CA LYS A 310 -18.21 17.90 -26.80
C LYS A 310 -16.91 17.88 -27.58
N MET A 311 -17.02 17.59 -28.87
CA MET A 311 -15.92 17.66 -29.84
C MET A 311 -15.49 19.12 -30.09
N LEU A 312 -14.18 19.34 -30.21
CA LEU A 312 -13.60 20.54 -30.80
C LEU A 312 -12.43 20.16 -31.70
N SER A 313 -12.39 20.86 -32.83
CA SER A 313 -11.79 20.46 -34.11
C SER A 313 -10.29 20.64 -34.20
N ARG A 314 -9.71 19.86 -35.11
CA ARG A 314 -8.31 19.75 -35.51
C ARG A 314 -7.94 20.91 -36.46
N GLU A 315 -6.85 21.61 -36.18
CA GLU A 315 -6.13 22.43 -37.16
C GLU A 315 -4.70 21.91 -37.35
N SER A 316 -4.24 21.94 -38.60
CA SER A 316 -2.97 21.36 -39.08
C SER A 316 -1.97 22.44 -39.45
N CYS A 317 -0.67 22.20 -39.27
CA CYS A 317 0.39 22.82 -40.08
C CYS A 317 1.61 21.88 -40.30
N HIS A 318 1.80 21.54 -41.57
CA HIS A 318 3.05 21.34 -42.34
C HIS A 318 4.13 22.40 -42.03
N SER A 319 5.47 22.27 -42.13
CA SER A 319 6.40 21.30 -42.74
C SER A 319 7.87 21.61 -42.33
N GLN A 320 8.76 20.68 -42.69
CA GLN A 320 10.18 20.80 -43.14
C GLN A 320 11.30 20.42 -42.17
N SER A 321 11.91 19.27 -42.49
CA SER A 321 13.22 18.76 -42.07
C SER A 321 14.36 19.45 -42.83
N PRO A 322 15.58 19.37 -42.30
CA PRO A 322 16.66 18.75 -43.09
C PRO A 322 17.52 17.77 -42.28
N SER A 323 17.94 16.69 -42.92
CA SER A 323 18.94 15.72 -42.45
C SER A 323 20.11 15.70 -43.45
N PRO A 324 21.26 15.02 -43.21
CA PRO A 324 21.84 14.57 -41.93
C PRO A 324 23.35 14.93 -41.82
N SER A 325 23.85 15.03 -40.58
CA SER A 325 25.26 14.72 -40.29
C SER A 325 25.29 13.42 -39.48
N LEU A 326 26.18 12.52 -39.89
CA LEU A 326 26.38 11.15 -39.41
C LEU A 326 26.20 11.01 -37.88
N PRO A 327 25.33 10.08 -37.39
CA PRO A 327 25.23 9.81 -35.97
C PRO A 327 26.44 9.00 -35.51
N GLU A 328 27.17 9.57 -34.56
CA GLU A 328 28.02 8.84 -33.64
C GLU A 328 27.14 7.79 -32.94
N GLU A 329 27.57 6.53 -33.02
CA GLU A 329 26.87 5.36 -32.50
C GLU A 329 26.52 5.58 -31.02
N PRO A 330 25.23 5.59 -30.62
CA PRO A 330 24.87 5.68 -29.22
C PRO A 330 25.47 4.47 -28.51
N GLN A 331 26.44 4.71 -27.63
CA GLN A 331 26.97 3.69 -26.74
C GLN A 331 25.78 3.17 -25.93
N THR A 332 25.26 2.03 -26.36
CA THR A 332 24.19 1.34 -25.67
C THR A 332 24.72 1.09 -24.26
N PRO A 333 24.05 1.57 -23.19
CA PRO A 333 24.51 1.30 -21.84
C PRO A 333 24.66 -0.23 -21.70
N PRO A 334 25.72 -0.71 -21.04
CA PRO A 334 25.96 -2.14 -20.91
C PRO A 334 24.68 -2.80 -20.40
N ARG A 335 24.23 -3.84 -21.11
CA ARG A 335 23.08 -4.65 -20.67
C ARG A 335 23.49 -5.31 -19.36
N HIS A 336 23.08 -4.70 -18.24
CA HIS A 336 23.30 -5.28 -16.92
C HIS A 336 22.42 -6.52 -16.80
N THR A 337 23.04 -7.62 -16.37
CA THR A 337 22.31 -8.83 -16.00
C THR A 337 21.90 -8.73 -14.53
N TYR A 338 20.67 -9.13 -14.24
CA TYR A 338 20.11 -9.10 -12.88
C TYR A 338 19.83 -10.51 -12.41
N ARG A 339 20.05 -10.76 -11.11
CA ARG A 339 19.68 -12.02 -10.44
C ARG A 339 18.18 -12.26 -10.49
N ARG A 340 17.40 -11.17 -10.46
CA ARG A 340 15.95 -11.13 -10.64
C ARG A 340 15.55 -9.85 -11.36
N HIS A 341 14.40 -9.84 -12.01
CA HIS A 341 13.84 -8.63 -12.58
C HIS A 341 13.65 -7.56 -11.48
N PRO A 342 14.20 -6.33 -11.63
CA PRO A 342 14.00 -5.28 -10.65
C PRO A 342 12.53 -4.89 -10.50
N PRO A 343 12.01 -4.74 -9.28
CA PRO A 343 10.60 -4.52 -9.06
C PRO A 343 10.18 -3.07 -9.33
N VAL A 344 8.87 -2.88 -9.44
CA VAL A 344 8.27 -1.54 -9.37
C VAL A 344 8.45 -0.99 -7.95
N VAL A 345 8.87 0.26 -7.89
CA VAL A 345 8.97 1.04 -6.65
C VAL A 345 7.74 1.93 -6.52
N TYR A 346 7.19 1.99 -5.31
CA TYR A 346 6.04 2.80 -4.92
C TYR A 346 6.48 4.00 -4.07
N GLY A 347 5.82 5.13 -4.23
CA GLY A 347 6.04 6.33 -3.43
C GLY A 347 4.74 6.90 -2.90
N LEU A 348 4.69 7.14 -1.58
CA LEU A 348 3.62 7.84 -0.90
C LEU A 348 4.11 9.24 -0.48
N PHE A 349 3.80 10.26 -1.28
CA PHE A 349 4.25 11.63 -1.02
C PHE A 349 3.13 12.46 -0.40
N ILE A 350 3.39 13.02 0.78
CA ILE A 350 2.43 13.74 1.58
C ILE A 350 2.60 15.24 1.34
N ILE A 351 1.55 15.88 0.81
CA ILE A 351 1.47 17.30 0.54
C ILE A 351 0.26 17.84 1.30
N ASN A 352 0.48 18.54 2.41
CA ASN A 352 -0.60 19.02 3.29
C ASN A 352 -1.51 17.89 3.82
N THR A 353 -2.69 17.71 3.23
CA THR A 353 -3.66 16.64 3.55
C THR A 353 -3.70 15.54 2.48
N TRP A 354 -2.95 15.72 1.40
CA TRP A 354 -2.98 14.88 0.21
C TRP A 354 -1.86 13.86 0.31
N VAL A 355 -2.11 12.67 -0.20
CA VAL A 355 -1.08 11.66 -0.44
C VAL A 355 -1.13 11.28 -1.90
N LEU A 356 -0.03 11.53 -2.60
CA LEU A 356 0.17 11.11 -3.98
C LEU A 356 0.77 9.71 -3.98
N VAL A 357 0.16 8.79 -4.73
CA VAL A 357 0.69 7.46 -4.99
C VAL A 357 1.34 7.47 -6.37
N LEU A 358 2.65 7.22 -6.38
CA LEU A 358 3.49 7.23 -7.57
C LEU A 358 4.18 5.88 -7.74
N THR A 359 4.52 5.53 -8.97
CA THR A 359 5.31 4.33 -9.29
C THR A 359 6.48 4.63 -10.21
N VAL A 360 7.52 3.81 -10.10
CA VAL A 360 8.64 3.77 -11.05
C VAL A 360 9.03 2.31 -11.27
N ASP A 361 9.11 1.92 -12.53
CA ASP A 361 9.76 0.67 -12.92
C ASP A 361 11.29 0.77 -12.72
N SER A 362 11.83 0.02 -11.76
CA SER A 362 13.26 0.04 -11.44
C SER A 362 14.15 -0.64 -12.47
N SER A 363 13.57 -1.46 -13.34
CA SER A 363 14.30 -2.14 -14.42
C SER A 363 14.75 -1.14 -15.49
N LYS A 364 14.03 -0.01 -15.61
CA LYS A 364 14.38 1.10 -16.50
C LYS A 364 15.59 1.87 -15.97
N GLY A 365 16.25 2.59 -16.90
CA GLY A 365 17.48 3.36 -16.68
C GLY A 365 17.39 4.49 -15.64
N SER A 366 18.37 5.39 -15.64
CA SER A 366 18.30 6.61 -14.80
C SER A 366 17.10 7.49 -15.14
N ASP A 367 16.65 7.42 -16.39
CA ASP A 367 15.63 8.30 -16.94
C ASP A 367 14.24 7.65 -16.88
N ALA A 368 14.06 6.68 -15.97
CA ALA A 368 12.79 6.03 -15.74
C ALA A 368 11.70 7.07 -15.47
N HIS A 369 10.58 6.93 -16.18
CA HIS A 369 9.43 7.80 -16.00
C HIS A 369 8.80 7.55 -14.62
N VAL A 370 8.48 8.62 -13.91
CA VAL A 370 7.77 8.55 -12.63
C VAL A 370 6.29 8.71 -12.91
N SER A 371 5.59 7.59 -12.79
CA SER A 371 4.18 7.45 -13.12
C SER A 371 3.33 7.94 -11.95
N PHE A 372 2.40 8.86 -12.22
CA PHE A 372 1.32 9.16 -11.30
C PHE A 372 0.25 8.06 -11.36
N GLN A 373 -0.25 7.58 -10.23
CA GLN A 373 -1.31 6.57 -10.19
C GLN A 373 -2.62 7.16 -9.69
N VAL A 374 -2.62 7.70 -8.47
CA VAL A 374 -3.81 8.20 -7.77
C VAL A 374 -3.39 9.20 -6.71
N GLN A 375 -4.31 10.09 -6.33
CA GLN A 375 -4.17 10.95 -5.15
C GLN A 375 -5.36 10.76 -4.21
N VAL A 376 -5.09 10.82 -2.91
CA VAL A 376 -6.10 10.76 -1.85
C VAL A 376 -6.02 12.02 -1.00
N ASP A 377 -7.17 12.59 -0.60
CA ASP A 377 -7.24 13.73 0.32
C ASP A 377 -7.87 13.31 1.65
N PHE A 378 -7.06 13.25 2.71
CA PHE A 378 -7.51 12.91 4.06
C PHE A 378 -8.35 14.02 4.74
N LYS A 379 -8.61 15.13 4.06
CA LYS A 379 -9.56 16.15 4.50
C LYS A 379 -11.00 15.81 4.10
N ASP A 380 -11.20 15.03 3.04
CA ASP A 380 -12.54 14.69 2.53
C ASP A 380 -13.22 13.67 3.45
N GLU A 381 -14.31 14.09 4.11
CA GLU A 381 -15.04 13.26 5.09
C GLU A 381 -15.67 12.01 4.49
N HIS A 382 -16.03 12.06 3.21
CA HIS A 382 -16.76 10.99 2.55
C HIS A 382 -15.84 9.92 1.97
N GLN A 383 -14.52 10.13 2.07
CA GLN A 383 -13.51 9.29 1.43
C GLN A 383 -12.64 8.51 2.43
N GLY A 384 -12.93 8.55 3.73
CA GLY A 384 -12.08 7.89 4.75
C GLY A 384 -11.78 6.42 4.45
N ILE A 385 -12.82 5.66 4.10
CA ILE A 385 -12.70 4.24 3.75
C ILE A 385 -11.93 4.06 2.44
N TRP A 386 -12.34 4.75 1.37
CA TRP A 386 -11.72 4.60 0.06
C TRP A 386 -10.26 5.06 0.04
N ASN A 387 -9.93 6.13 0.77
CA ASN A 387 -8.55 6.58 0.96
C ASN A 387 -7.72 5.50 1.65
N ALA A 388 -8.26 4.88 2.71
CA ALA A 388 -7.58 3.79 3.41
C ALA A 388 -7.35 2.57 2.51
N LEU A 389 -8.38 2.14 1.76
CA LEU A 389 -8.27 1.02 0.82
C LEU A 389 -7.25 1.31 -0.30
N THR A 390 -7.25 2.52 -0.85
CA THR A 390 -6.27 2.93 -1.87
C THR A 390 -4.82 2.83 -1.36
N ILE A 391 -4.55 3.28 -0.14
CA ILE A 391 -3.22 3.14 0.47
C ILE A 391 -2.91 1.67 0.77
N ALA A 392 -3.89 0.93 1.30
CA ALA A 392 -3.72 -0.47 1.65
C ALA A 392 -3.37 -1.36 0.45
N ILE A 393 -4.00 -1.13 -0.71
CA ILE A 393 -3.68 -1.81 -1.98
C ILE A 393 -2.20 -1.65 -2.31
N ALA A 394 -1.71 -0.41 -2.38
CA ALA A 394 -0.31 -0.14 -2.74
C ALA A 394 0.68 -0.77 -1.76
N VAL A 395 0.39 -0.71 -0.46
CA VAL A 395 1.24 -1.29 0.59
C VAL A 395 1.23 -2.82 0.57
N CYS A 396 0.08 -3.46 0.37
CA CYS A 396 0.00 -4.93 0.31
C CYS A 396 0.70 -5.48 -0.94
N LEU A 397 0.55 -4.83 -2.10
CA LEU A 397 1.30 -5.20 -3.31
C LEU A 397 2.81 -5.07 -3.10
N ALA A 398 3.25 -3.98 -2.47
CA ALA A 398 4.67 -3.78 -2.14
C ALA A 398 5.19 -4.84 -1.14
N ARG A 399 4.40 -5.16 -0.10
CA ARG A 399 4.71 -6.21 0.89
C ARG A 399 4.88 -7.58 0.22
N ASP A 400 3.92 -7.95 -0.61
CA ASP A 400 3.89 -9.27 -1.23
C ASP A 400 5.07 -9.44 -2.20
N GLU A 401 5.41 -8.40 -2.96
CA GLU A 401 6.62 -8.39 -3.81
C GLU A 401 7.89 -8.63 -2.98
N LEU A 402 8.10 -7.89 -1.89
CA LEU A 402 9.27 -8.09 -1.00
C LEU A 402 9.32 -9.49 -0.43
N ARG A 403 8.17 -10.05 -0.04
CA ARG A 403 8.06 -11.40 0.51
C ARG A 403 8.50 -12.47 -0.50
N THR A 404 8.19 -12.32 -1.79
CA THR A 404 8.60 -13.30 -2.82
C THR A 404 10.12 -13.45 -2.95
N ARG A 405 10.88 -12.43 -2.55
CA ARG A 405 12.35 -12.40 -2.59
C ARG A 405 12.98 -12.24 -1.21
N ALA A 406 12.28 -12.64 -0.15
CA ALA A 406 12.79 -12.60 1.21
C ALA A 406 14.15 -13.32 1.34
N SER A 407 14.36 -14.39 0.55
CA SER A 407 15.62 -15.15 0.48
C SER A 407 16.84 -14.35 0.00
N ASP A 408 16.63 -13.22 -0.66
CA ASP A 408 17.70 -12.42 -1.24
C ASP A 408 18.31 -11.42 -0.23
N PHE A 409 17.65 -11.23 0.92
CA PHE A 409 18.07 -10.29 1.96
C PHE A 409 18.92 -10.97 3.05
N GLU A 410 19.77 -10.17 3.68
CA GLU A 410 20.64 -10.59 4.78
C GLU A 410 19.95 -10.30 6.13
N GLU A 411 20.27 -11.03 7.20
CA GLU A 411 19.75 -10.71 8.53
C GLU A 411 20.26 -9.32 8.98
N LEU A 412 19.42 -8.57 9.70
CA LEU A 412 19.86 -7.31 10.32
C LEU A 412 20.96 -7.60 11.35
N PRO A 413 22.05 -6.83 11.37
CA PRO A 413 23.06 -6.96 12.42
C PRO A 413 22.41 -6.80 13.79
N CYS A 414 22.59 -7.78 14.66
CA CYS A 414 22.18 -7.66 16.06
C CYS A 414 22.99 -6.52 16.67
N VAL A 415 22.34 -5.43 17.04
CA VAL A 415 22.96 -4.42 17.89
C VAL A 415 23.01 -5.08 19.25
N GLU A 416 24.17 -5.63 19.63
CA GLU A 416 24.44 -5.92 21.02
C GLU A 416 24.29 -4.58 21.76
N ASP A 417 23.17 -4.42 22.45
CA ASP A 417 23.00 -3.36 23.43
C ASP A 417 24.08 -3.60 24.47
N SER A 418 25.24 -2.97 24.27
CA SER A 418 26.34 -2.98 25.21
C SER A 418 25.78 -2.38 26.48
N ASP A 419 25.48 -3.25 27.44
CA ASP A 419 25.01 -2.90 28.77
C ASP A 419 26.06 -1.94 29.37
N PRO A 420 25.74 -0.66 29.60
CA PRO A 420 26.71 0.32 30.07
C PRO A 420 27.21 0.05 31.50
N ASP A 421 26.72 -1.01 32.16
CA ASP A 421 27.04 -1.40 33.53
C ASP A 421 27.83 -2.73 33.67
N ALA A 422 28.44 -3.25 32.59
CA ALA A 422 29.23 -4.51 32.60
C ALA A 422 30.71 -4.38 32.99
#